data_AF-R6ILS1-F1
#
_entry.id   AF-R6ILS1-F1
#
_cell.length_a   1.000
_cell.length_b   1.000
_cell.length_c   1.000
_cell.angle_alpha   90.00
_cell.angle_beta   90.00
_cell.angle_gamma   90.00
#
_symmetry.space_group_name_H-M   'P 1'
#
loop_
_entity.id
_entity.type
_entity.pdbx_description
1 polymer ?
#
loop_
_entity_poly.entity_id
_entity_poly.type
_entity_poly.pdbx_seq_one_letter_code
_entity_poly.pdbx_strand_id
1 'polypeptide(L)'
;MTIGQRIKEMRLDKNLTQDELAARIHTTKQTIHKYENGIITNIPSSKIEAIANALNTTPDYLMGWEESATPFPDDQEEIAKVALFGGDGEVTDEMWNEVKGFVEFIKDKRKRENDNN
;
A
#
# COMPACT_ATOMS: atom_id res chain seq x y z
N MET A 1 1.20 9.62 11.54
CA MET A 1 2.20 10.49 10.87
C MET A 1 1.48 11.44 9.93
N THR A 2 1.85 12.73 9.87
CA THR A 2 1.23 13.69 8.93
C THR A 2 2.00 13.74 7.60
N ILE A 3 1.36 14.26 6.54
CA ILE A 3 2.03 14.50 5.25
C ILE A 3 3.31 15.34 5.40
N GLY A 4 3.27 16.38 6.23
CA GLY A 4 4.43 17.24 6.49
C GLY A 4 5.59 16.48 7.14
N GLN A 5 5.29 15.58 8.08
CA GLN A 5 6.29 14.71 8.70
C GLN A 5 6.92 13.77 7.68
N ARG A 6 6.13 13.16 6.78
CA ARG A 6 6.65 12.27 5.71
C ARG A 6 7.56 13.00 4.75
N ILE A 7 7.18 14.21 4.35
CA ILE A 7 8.02 15.07 3.49
C ILE A 7 9.35 15.38 4.18
N LYS A 8 9.33 15.71 5.47
CA LYS A 8 10.54 16.05 6.23
C LYS A 8 11.48 14.86 6.36
N GLU A 9 10.96 13.69 6.69
CA GLU A 9 11.75 12.46 6.84
C GLU A 9 12.40 12.07 5.50
N MET A 10 11.61 11.98 4.43
CA MET A 10 12.11 11.67 3.09
C MET A 10 13.15 12.67 2.58
N ARG A 11 13.00 13.95 2.94
CA ARG A 11 13.99 14.98 2.62
C ARG A 11 15.31 14.74 3.35
N LEU A 12 15.25 14.44 4.65
CA LEU A 12 16.42 14.18 5.48
C LEU A 12 17.15 12.90 5.07
N ASP A 13 16.42 11.85 4.71
CA ASP A 13 17.00 10.59 4.20
C ASP A 13 17.81 10.79 2.92
N LYS A 14 17.48 11.82 2.15
CA LYS A 14 18.21 12.21 0.93
C LYS A 14 19.28 13.25 1.17
N ASN A 15 19.54 13.60 2.43
CA ASN A 15 20.47 14.64 2.84
C ASN A 15 20.17 16.00 2.17
N LEU A 16 18.90 16.29 1.91
CA LEU A 16 18.49 17.55 1.30
C LEU A 16 18.14 18.58 2.36
N THR A 17 18.52 19.82 2.13
CA THR A 17 18.04 20.99 2.87
C THR A 17 16.65 21.41 2.37
N GLN A 18 15.93 22.19 3.17
CA GLN A 18 14.65 22.78 2.76
C GLN A 18 14.81 23.70 1.54
N ASP A 19 15.95 24.38 1.41
CA ASP A 19 16.28 25.24 0.27
C ASP A 19 16.45 24.40 -1.01
N GLU A 20 17.16 23.26 -0.94
CA GLU A 20 17.35 22.38 -2.09
C GLU A 20 16.05 21.71 -2.55
N LEU A 21 15.20 21.25 -1.61
CA LEU A 21 13.89 20.73 -1.96
C LEU A 21 13.02 21.83 -2.59
N ALA A 22 13.07 23.05 -2.06
CA ALA A 22 12.33 24.19 -2.60
C ALA A 22 12.77 24.53 -4.03
N ALA A 23 14.07 24.51 -4.30
CA ALA A 23 14.63 24.74 -5.62
C ALA A 23 14.15 23.69 -6.64
N ARG A 24 14.11 22.41 -6.25
CA ARG A 24 13.68 21.30 -7.12
C ARG A 24 12.21 21.39 -7.55
N ILE A 25 11.33 21.93 -6.70
CA ILE A 25 9.89 22.01 -6.99
C ILE A 25 9.41 23.44 -7.31
N HIS A 26 10.35 24.34 -7.58
CA HIS A 26 10.11 25.75 -7.88
C HIS A 26 9.19 26.42 -6.85
N THR A 27 9.62 26.43 -5.59
CA THR A 27 8.95 27.10 -4.48
C THR A 27 9.97 27.81 -3.57
N THR A 28 9.53 28.28 -2.40
CA THR A 28 10.40 28.91 -1.40
C THR A 28 10.69 27.97 -0.23
N LYS A 29 11.84 28.17 0.43
CA LYS A 29 12.19 27.53 1.70
C LYS A 29 11.08 27.65 2.75
N GLN A 30 10.50 28.85 2.83
CA GLN A 30 9.43 29.14 3.78
C GLN A 30 8.19 28.28 3.52
N THR A 31 7.87 28.05 2.24
CA THR A 31 6.77 27.16 1.84
C THR A 31 7.04 25.72 2.27
N ILE A 32 8.24 25.19 2.01
CA ILE A 32 8.64 23.85 2.47
C ILE A 32 8.56 23.74 3.99
N HIS A 33 9.10 24.73 4.73
CA HIS A 33 8.99 24.77 6.19
C HIS A 33 7.53 24.73 6.66
N LYS A 34 6.63 25.48 6.02
CA LYS A 34 5.21 25.49 6.37
C LYS A 34 4.55 24.14 6.10
N TYR A 35 4.92 23.44 5.03
CA TYR A 35 4.45 22.07 4.74
C TYR A 35 4.95 21.08 5.79
N GLU A 36 6.26 21.05 6.06
CA GLU A 36 6.88 20.09 6.98
C GLU A 36 6.38 20.22 8.42
N ASN A 37 6.03 21.43 8.85
CA ASN A 37 5.51 21.69 10.20
C ASN A 37 3.97 21.70 10.26
N GLY A 38 3.27 21.34 9.17
CA GLY A 38 1.81 21.28 9.15
C GLY A 38 1.11 22.64 9.31
N ILE A 39 1.80 23.75 9.07
CA ILE A 39 1.21 25.11 9.07
C ILE A 39 0.29 25.26 7.84
N ILE A 40 0.69 24.68 6.71
CA ILE A 40 -0.17 24.52 5.54
C ILE A 40 -0.44 23.02 5.39
N THR A 41 -1.68 22.62 5.66
CA THR A 41 -2.14 21.24 5.51
C THR A 41 -2.80 20.97 4.16
N ASN A 42 -3.41 21.99 3.55
CA ASN A 42 -4.01 21.91 2.22
C ASN A 42 -2.97 22.16 1.13
N ILE A 43 -2.10 21.19 0.90
CA ILE A 43 -1.07 21.25 -0.14
C ILE A 43 -1.70 20.89 -1.48
N PRO A 44 -1.55 21.70 -2.55
CA PRO A 44 -2.09 21.37 -3.86
C PRO A 44 -1.53 20.04 -4.38
N SER A 45 -2.36 19.23 -5.05
CA SER A 45 -1.95 17.93 -5.61
C SER A 45 -0.72 18.03 -6.50
N SER A 46 -0.66 19.05 -7.36
CA SER A 46 0.51 19.31 -8.21
C SER A 46 1.81 19.56 -7.44
N LYS A 47 1.72 20.11 -6.22
CA LYS A 47 2.89 20.27 -5.34
C LYS A 47 3.24 18.97 -4.65
N ILE A 48 2.27 18.15 -4.29
CA ILE A 48 2.51 16.81 -3.72
C ILE A 48 3.21 15.92 -4.76
N GLU A 49 2.74 15.92 -6.01
CA GLU A 49 3.39 15.21 -7.12
C GLU A 49 4.82 15.70 -7.35
N ALA A 50 5.03 17.02 -7.38
CA ALA A 50 6.37 17.58 -7.55
C ALA A 50 7.32 17.19 -6.40
N ILE A 51 6.83 17.19 -5.15
CA ILE A 51 7.60 16.76 -3.98
C ILE A 51 7.92 15.27 -4.07
N ALA A 52 6.93 14.44 -4.41
CA ALA A 52 7.10 12.99 -4.57
C ALA A 52 8.19 12.68 -5.61
N ASN A 53 8.12 13.32 -6.77
CA ASN A 53 9.13 13.20 -7.82
C ASN A 53 10.51 13.69 -7.36
N ALA A 54 10.60 14.86 -6.70
CA ALA A 54 11.87 15.39 -6.20
C ALA A 54 12.52 14.52 -5.12
N LEU A 55 11.70 13.77 -4.39
CA LEU A 55 12.07 12.82 -3.35
C LEU A 55 12.01 11.35 -3.83
N ASN A 56 11.96 11.06 -5.13
CA ASN A 56 11.86 9.71 -5.69
C ASN A 56 10.95 8.77 -4.87
N THR A 57 9.73 9.21 -4.58
CA THR A 57 8.70 8.47 -3.84
C THR A 57 7.36 8.66 -4.55
N THR A 58 6.29 8.09 -4.00
CA THR A 58 4.93 8.20 -4.53
C THR A 58 4.14 9.29 -3.80
N PRO A 59 3.22 9.99 -4.47
CA PRO A 59 2.23 10.82 -3.80
C PRO A 59 1.46 10.02 -2.72
N ASP A 60 1.19 8.74 -2.99
CA ASP A 60 0.47 7.81 -2.11
C ASP A 60 1.20 7.61 -0.78
N TYR A 61 2.52 7.44 -0.81
CA TYR A 61 3.33 7.37 0.41
C TYR A 61 3.26 8.67 1.20
N LEU A 62 3.45 9.83 0.55
CA LEU A 62 3.39 11.14 1.22
C LEU A 62 2.01 11.38 1.86
N MET A 63 0.94 11.02 1.14
CA MET A 63 -0.44 11.10 1.61
C MET A 63 -0.75 10.06 2.69
N GLY A 64 0.01 8.97 2.74
CA GLY A 64 -0.19 7.87 3.69
C GLY A 64 -1.23 6.86 3.26
N TRP A 65 -1.50 6.78 1.97
CA TRP A 65 -2.44 5.83 1.41
C TRP A 65 -1.84 4.42 1.35
N GLU A 66 -0.51 4.29 1.31
CA GLU A 66 0.19 3.00 1.41
C GLU A 66 0.10 2.39 2.82
N GLU A 67 0.12 3.20 3.89
CA GLU A 67 -0.13 2.72 5.26
C GLU A 67 -1.59 2.28 5.47
N SER A 68 -2.50 2.71 4.61
CA SER A 68 -3.89 2.26 4.56
C SER A 68 -4.12 1.20 3.48
N ALA A 69 -3.11 0.39 3.16
CA ALA A 69 -3.38 -0.98 2.71
C ALA A 69 -4.11 -1.69 3.86
N THR A 70 -5.43 -1.49 3.93
CA THR A 70 -6.35 -2.32 4.69
C THR A 70 -6.20 -3.77 4.23
N PRO A 71 -6.56 -4.73 5.09
CA PRO A 71 -6.06 -6.11 5.11
C PRO A 71 -6.76 -6.96 4.05
N PHE A 72 -6.73 -6.51 2.81
CA PHE A 72 -7.07 -7.32 1.66
C PHE A 72 -5.76 -7.87 1.14
N PRO A 73 -5.41 -9.09 1.56
CA PRO A 73 -4.23 -9.74 1.01
C PRO A 73 -4.42 -9.85 -0.51
N ASP A 74 -3.42 -9.38 -1.25
CA ASP A 74 -3.29 -9.64 -2.70
C ASP A 74 -3.05 -11.15 -2.96
N ASP A 75 -2.83 -11.90 -1.87
CA ASP A 75 -2.79 -13.36 -1.89
C ASP A 75 -4.21 -13.94 -2.01
N GLN A 76 -4.49 -14.49 -3.18
CA GLN A 76 -5.73 -15.23 -3.45
C GLN A 76 -5.96 -16.38 -2.45
N GLU A 77 -4.89 -16.95 -1.89
CA GLU A 77 -4.97 -17.97 -0.86
C GLU A 77 -5.59 -17.40 0.43
N GLU A 78 -5.21 -16.20 0.83
CA GLU A 78 -5.67 -15.59 2.07
C GLU A 78 -7.09 -15.01 1.92
N ILE A 79 -7.44 -14.47 0.75
CA ILE A 79 -8.84 -14.14 0.41
C ILE A 79 -9.73 -15.40 0.49
N ALA A 80 -9.26 -16.53 -0.07
CA ALA A 80 -9.99 -17.79 -0.02
C ALA A 80 -10.14 -18.30 1.43
N LYS A 81 -9.11 -18.14 2.26
CA LYS A 81 -9.16 -18.47 3.70
C LYS A 81 -10.22 -17.63 4.42
N VAL A 82 -10.25 -16.30 4.22
CA VAL A 82 -11.26 -15.42 4.82
C VAL A 82 -12.68 -15.81 4.37
N ALA A 83 -12.87 -16.08 3.08
CA ALA A 83 -14.17 -16.44 2.52
C ALA A 83 -14.70 -17.79 3.01
N LEU A 84 -13.83 -18.77 3.23
CA LEU A 84 -14.20 -20.13 3.66
C LEU A 84 -14.36 -20.24 5.18
N PHE A 85 -13.53 -19.53 5.94
CA PHE A 85 -13.46 -19.67 7.40
C PHE A 85 -14.01 -18.47 8.18
N GLY A 86 -14.53 -17.44 7.49
CA GLY A 86 -15.27 -16.34 8.10
C GLY A 86 -14.40 -15.25 8.73
N GLY A 87 -13.09 -15.25 8.47
CA GLY A 87 -12.16 -14.21 8.94
C GLY A 87 -11.78 -14.27 10.43
N ASP A 88 -12.58 -14.94 11.26
CA ASP A 88 -12.34 -15.09 12.70
C ASP A 88 -11.85 -16.52 13.02
N GLY A 89 -10.55 -16.77 12.89
CA GLY A 89 -9.91 -18.01 13.30
C GLY A 89 -8.53 -18.24 12.68
N GLU A 90 -7.62 -18.89 13.42
CA GLU A 90 -6.35 -19.35 12.86
C GLU A 90 -6.64 -20.50 11.87
N VAL A 91 -6.35 -20.29 10.59
CA VAL A 91 -6.37 -21.35 9.59
C VAL A 91 -5.03 -22.06 9.61
N THR A 92 -4.99 -23.28 10.14
CA THR A 92 -3.77 -24.10 10.14
C THR A 92 -3.47 -24.64 8.75
N ASP A 93 -2.20 -24.95 8.49
CA ASP A 93 -1.77 -25.59 7.24
C ASP A 93 -2.50 -26.92 6.99
N GLU A 94 -2.81 -27.66 8.06
CA GLU A 94 -3.54 -28.93 7.99
C GLU A 94 -4.97 -28.73 7.49
N MET A 95 -5.72 -27.79 8.09
CA MET A 95 -7.08 -27.44 7.64
C MET A 95 -7.10 -27.00 6.17
N TRP A 96 -6.08 -26.24 5.76
CA TRP A 96 -5.97 -25.77 4.39
C TRP A 96 -5.64 -26.89 3.39
N ASN A 97 -4.80 -27.84 3.79
CA ASN A 97 -4.48 -29.02 2.98
C ASN A 97 -5.72 -29.92 2.76
N GLU A 98 -6.61 -30.04 3.75
CA GLU A 98 -7.88 -30.75 3.59
C GLU A 98 -8.79 -30.10 2.55
N VAL A 99 -8.93 -28.76 2.59
CA VAL A 99 -9.69 -28.01 1.58
C VAL A 99 -9.11 -28.23 0.19
N LYS A 100 -7.78 -28.14 0.04
CA LYS A 100 -7.09 -28.40 -1.24
C LYS A 100 -7.38 -29.82 -1.74
N GLY A 101 -7.32 -30.82 -0.86
CA GLY A 101 -7.65 -32.21 -1.21
C GLY A 101 -9.10 -32.37 -1.71
N PHE A 102 -10.06 -31.71 -1.06
CA PHE A 102 -11.45 -31.75 -1.49
C PHE A 102 -11.69 -31.06 -2.84
N VAL A 103 -11.04 -29.92 -3.08
CA VAL A 103 -11.10 -29.21 -4.37
C VAL A 103 -10.57 -30.10 -5.50
N GLU A 104 -9.45 -30.78 -5.29
CA GLU A 104 -8.89 -31.72 -6.28
C GLU A 104 -9.83 -32.91 -6.54
N PHE A 105 -10.45 -33.46 -5.49
CA PHE A 105 -11.46 -34.51 -5.64
C PHE A 105 -12.65 -34.07 -6.50
N ILE A 106 -13.17 -32.86 -6.28
CA ILE A 106 -14.30 -32.31 -7.07
C ILE A 106 -13.89 -32.09 -8.53
N LYS A 107 -12.68 -31.60 -8.79
CA LYS A 107 -12.14 -31.45 -10.15
C LYS A 107 -12.04 -32.80 -10.87
N ASP A 108 -11.49 -33.81 -10.21
CA ASP A 108 -11.34 -35.15 -10.76
C ASP A 108 -12.71 -35.81 -11.04
N LYS A 109 -13.67 -35.65 -10.13
CA LYS A 109 -15.04 -36.15 -10.32
C LYS A 109 -15.70 -35.53 -11.56
N ARG A 110 -15.64 -34.20 -11.70
CA ARG A 110 -16.20 -33.49 -12.87
C ARG A 110 -15.52 -33.88 -14.17
N LYS A 111 -14.20 -34.10 -14.14
CA LYS A 111 -13.46 -34.57 -15.30
C LYS A 111 -13.94 -35.95 -15.75
N ARG A 112 -14.12 -36.89 -14.82
CA ARG A 112 -14.68 -38.22 -15.10
C ARG A 112 -16.13 -38.20 -15.58
N GLU A 113 -16.94 -37.23 -15.15
CA GLU A 113 -18.30 -37.04 -15.64
C GLU A 113 -18.31 -36.48 -17.08
N ASN A 114 -17.39 -35.56 -17.40
CA ASN A 114 -17.25 -34.99 -18.73
C ASN A 114 -16.58 -35.94 -19.75
N ASP A 115 -15.68 -36.83 -19.31
CA ASP A 115 -15.03 -37.82 -20.16
C ASP A 115 -15.95 -39.01 -20.51
N ASN A 116 -17.10 -39.14 -19.83
CA ASN A 116 -18.09 -40.21 -20.02
C ASN A 116 -19.36 -39.76 -20.80
N ASN A 117 -19.37 -38.55 -21.36
CA ASN A 117 -20.46 -37.98 -22.17
C ASN A 117 -19.96 -37.52 -23.53
#